data_AF-A0A920P6C2-F1
#
_entry.id   AF-A0A920P6C2-F1
#
_cell.length_a   1.000
_cell.length_b   1.000
_cell.length_c   1.000
_cell.angle_alpha   90.00
_cell.angle_beta   90.00
_cell.angle_gamma   90.00
#
_symmetry.space_group_name_H-M   'P 1'
#
loop_
_entity.id
_entity.type
_entity.pdbx_description
1 polymer ?
#
loop_
_entity_poly.entity_id
_entity_poly.type
_entity_poly.pdbx_seq_one_letter_code
_entity_poly.pdbx_strand_id
1 'polypeptide(L)'
;MRPPVDRNFPGDQTTEYADMAKSAGYKHAYKFDNLEDFVTQAEEIFTVEGPVFVAAKVIPDIRMPEERSAGGQRRTPEAVIDLMADLSSTR
;
A
#
# COMPACT_ATOMS: atom_id res chain seq x y z
N MET A 1 -19.87 -1.57 -16.76
CA MET A 1 -19.11 -2.84 -16.77
C MET A 1 -17.65 -2.47 -16.94
N ARG A 2 -16.78 -2.72 -15.95
CA ARG A 2 -15.34 -2.38 -16.04
C ARG A 2 -14.68 -3.30 -17.10
N PRO A 3 -13.88 -2.78 -18.04
CA PRO A 3 -13.10 -3.64 -18.93
C PRO A 3 -12.05 -4.41 -18.13
N PRO A 4 -11.74 -5.66 -18.51
CA PRO A 4 -10.67 -6.42 -17.87
C PRO A 4 -9.33 -5.71 -18.15
N VAL A 5 -8.68 -5.24 -17.09
CA VAL A 5 -7.28 -4.85 -17.16
C VAL A 5 -6.47 -6.13 -17.26
N ASP A 6 -5.75 -6.31 -18.36
CA ASP A 6 -4.72 -7.35 -18.45
C ASP A 6 -3.71 -7.07 -17.32
N ARG A 7 -3.66 -7.95 -16.32
CA ARG A 7 -2.80 -7.81 -15.13
C ARG A 7 -1.38 -8.33 -15.37
N ASN A 8 -0.94 -8.50 -16.61
CA ASN A 8 0.46 -8.79 -16.90
C ASN A 8 1.32 -7.52 -16.81
N PHE A 9 1.78 -7.20 -15.61
CA PHE A 9 2.89 -6.26 -15.42
C PHE A 9 4.23 -7.03 -15.41
N PRO A 10 5.32 -6.44 -15.92
CA PRO A 10 6.63 -7.07 -15.88
C PRO A 10 7.00 -7.52 -14.47
N GLY A 11 7.23 -8.83 -14.29
CA GLY A 11 7.66 -9.40 -13.01
C GLY A 11 6.56 -9.95 -12.10
N ASP A 12 5.28 -9.94 -12.50
CA ASP A 12 4.14 -10.42 -11.67
C ASP A 12 4.30 -11.85 -11.11
N GLN A 13 5.08 -12.69 -11.79
CA GLN A 13 5.29 -14.10 -11.41
C GLN A 13 6.75 -14.46 -11.11
N THR A 14 7.67 -13.49 -11.23
CA THR A 14 9.11 -13.77 -11.16
C THR A 14 9.82 -12.98 -10.07
N THR A 15 9.19 -11.95 -9.51
CA THR A 15 9.84 -11.05 -8.55
C THR A 15 9.35 -11.34 -7.12
N GLU A 16 10.20 -11.97 -6.33
CA GLU A 16 9.97 -12.22 -4.90
C GLU A 16 10.52 -11.07 -4.04
N TYR A 17 9.72 -10.01 -3.87
CA TYR A 17 10.12 -8.79 -3.16
C TYR A 17 10.54 -9.03 -1.70
N ALA A 18 9.93 -10.01 -1.02
CA ALA A 18 10.31 -10.35 0.35
C ALA A 18 11.74 -10.92 0.41
N ASP A 19 12.16 -11.71 -0.58
CA ASP A 19 13.51 -12.26 -0.63
C ASP A 19 14.55 -11.20 -1.02
N MET A 20 14.16 -10.26 -1.89
CA MET A 20 14.96 -9.06 -2.15
C MET A 20 15.15 -8.23 -0.88
N ALA A 21 14.10 -8.02 -0.08
CA ALA A 21 14.20 -7.28 1.17
C ALA A 21 15.12 -7.97 2.19
N LYS A 22 15.04 -9.30 2.35
CA LYS A 22 15.99 -10.06 3.18
C LYS A 22 17.43 -9.85 2.70
N SER A 23 17.66 -9.93 1.39
CA SER A 23 18.97 -9.73 0.78
C SER A 23 19.50 -8.30 0.97
N ALA A 24 18.61 -7.32 1.12
CA ALA A 24 18.93 -5.93 1.39
C ALA A 24 19.16 -5.61 2.89
N GLY A 25 19.04 -6.60 3.78
CA GLY A 25 19.30 -6.44 5.21
C GLY A 25 18.07 -6.16 6.08
N TYR A 26 16.84 -6.32 5.55
CA TYR A 26 15.65 -6.32 6.40
C TYR A 26 15.65 -7.56 7.29
N LYS A 27 15.50 -7.35 8.60
CA LYS A 27 15.50 -8.42 9.60
C LYS A 27 14.27 -9.33 9.45
N HIS A 28 13.13 -8.73 9.10
CA HIS A 28 11.88 -9.45 8.86
C HIS A 28 11.30 -9.04 7.50
N ALA A 29 10.89 -10.03 6.71
CA ALA A 29 10.23 -9.78 5.43
C ALA A 29 9.10 -10.79 5.19
N TYR A 30 7.92 -10.29 4.87
CA TYR A 30 6.69 -11.06 4.68
C TYR A 30 6.09 -10.81 3.30
N LYS A 31 5.39 -11.81 2.76
CA LYS A 31 4.62 -11.73 1.52
C LYS A 31 3.19 -12.18 1.78
N PHE A 32 2.23 -11.41 1.29
CA PHE A 32 0.81 -11.70 1.38
C PHE A 32 0.16 -11.56 0.00
N ASP A 33 -0.39 -12.67 -0.51
CA ASP A 33 -1.19 -12.66 -1.75
C ASP A 33 -2.68 -12.42 -1.46
N ASN A 34 -3.08 -12.56 -0.20
CA ASN A 34 -4.41 -12.29 0.32
C ASN A 34 -4.33 -11.26 1.47
N LEU A 35 -5.15 -10.21 1.38
CA LEU A 35 -5.13 -9.13 2.36
C LEU A 35 -5.70 -9.54 3.72
N GLU A 36 -6.64 -10.48 3.75
CA GLU A 36 -7.21 -10.99 5.01
C GLU A 36 -6.12 -11.66 5.86
N ASP A 37 -5.21 -12.41 5.22
CA ASP A 37 -4.10 -13.08 5.91
C ASP A 37 -3.14 -12.05 6.52
N PHE A 38 -2.90 -10.93 5.83
CA PHE A 38 -2.13 -9.83 6.38
C PHE A 38 -2.81 -9.23 7.61
N VAL A 39 -4.12 -8.96 7.54
CA VAL A 39 -4.88 -8.37 8.67
C VAL A 39 -4.78 -9.24 9.91
N THR A 40 -4.87 -10.58 9.76
CA THR A 40 -4.77 -11.51 10.90
C THR A 40 -3.38 -11.54 11.56
N GLN A 41 -2.33 -11.20 10.82
CA GLN A 41 -0.94 -11.27 11.29
C GLN A 41 -0.34 -9.89 11.58
N ALA A 42 -1.01 -8.81 11.20
CA ALA A 42 -0.49 -7.45 11.27
C ALA A 42 -0.10 -7.06 12.70
N GLU A 43 -0.91 -7.43 13.70
CA GLU A 43 -0.63 -7.13 15.11
C GLU A 43 0.70 -7.73 15.56
N GLU A 44 0.92 -9.02 15.28
CA GLU A 44 2.17 -9.72 15.60
C GLU A 44 3.35 -9.09 14.85
N ILE A 45 3.19 -8.84 13.54
CA ILE A 45 4.21 -8.24 12.68
C ILE A 45 4.63 -6.86 13.18
N PHE A 46 3.73 -6.07 13.74
CA PHE A 46 4.07 -4.76 14.30
C PHE A 46 4.80 -4.82 15.64
N THR A 47 4.78 -5.97 16.32
CA THR A 47 5.49 -6.16 17.60
C THR A 47 6.93 -6.64 17.41
N VAL A 48 7.32 -7.11 16.23
CA VAL A 48 8.66 -7.65 15.99
C VAL A 48 9.71 -6.53 15.96
N GLU A 49 10.86 -6.80 16.58
CA GLU A 49 11.94 -5.82 16.68
C GLU A 49 12.77 -5.75 15.40
N GLY A 50 12.90 -4.55 14.83
CA GLY A 50 13.82 -4.25 13.73
C GLY A 50 13.10 -3.78 12.46
N PRO A 51 13.84 -3.54 11.36
CA PRO A 51 13.22 -3.16 10.11
C PRO A 51 12.40 -4.32 9.54
N VAL A 52 11.12 -4.05 9.30
CA VAL A 52 10.16 -5.00 8.72
C VAL A 52 9.79 -4.57 7.31
N PHE A 53 9.78 -5.53 6.39
CA PHE A 53 9.27 -5.36 5.04
C PHE A 53 8.02 -6.22 4.83
N VAL A 54 6.99 -5.67 4.19
CA VAL A 54 5.76 -6.39 3.86
C VAL A 54 5.43 -6.15 2.38
N ALA A 55 5.43 -7.22 1.59
CA ALA A 55 4.90 -7.21 0.23
C ALA A 55 3.45 -7.72 0.24
N ALA A 56 2.49 -6.82 0.07
CA ALA A 56 1.06 -7.17 -0.02
C ALA A 56 0.55 -6.99 -1.46
N LYS A 57 0.02 -8.07 -2.05
CA LYS A 57 -0.68 -8.01 -3.34
C LYS A 57 -2.07 -7.45 -3.12
N VAL A 58 -2.40 -6.36 -3.82
CA VAL A 58 -3.71 -5.69 -3.71
C VAL A 58 -4.33 -5.48 -5.07
N ILE A 59 -5.66 -5.42 -5.11
CA ILE A 59 -6.38 -4.93 -6.29
C ILE A 59 -6.34 -3.40 -6.22
N PRO A 60 -5.73 -2.72 -7.20
CA PRO A 60 -5.62 -1.27 -7.13
C PRO A 60 -7.00 -0.64 -7.34
N ASP A 61 -7.33 0.34 -6.49
CA ASP A 61 -8.46 1.23 -6.74
C ASP A 61 -7.97 2.46 -7.52
N ILE A 62 -8.05 2.37 -8.84
CA ILE A 62 -7.54 3.39 -9.75
C ILE A 62 -8.58 4.51 -9.96
N ARG A 63 -8.24 5.71 -9.50
CA ARG A 63 -9.01 6.92 -9.82
C ARG A 63 -8.80 7.33 -11.29
N MET A 64 -9.87 7.72 -11.97
CA MET A 64 -9.88 8.26 -13.34
C MET A 64 -9.25 9.67 -13.38
N PRO A 65 -8.77 10.14 -14.54
CA PRO A 65 -8.21 11.48 -14.67
C PRO A 65 -9.15 12.60 -14.17
N GLU A 66 -10.45 12.46 -14.42
CA GLU A 66 -11.48 13.41 -13.98
C GLU A 66 -11.59 13.46 -12.44
N GLU A 67 -11.52 12.31 -11.77
CA GLU A 67 -11.52 12.19 -10.31
C GLU A 67 -10.20 12.68 -9.68
N ARG A 68 -9.07 12.50 -10.38
CA ARG A 68 -7.77 13.09 -10.01
C ARG A 68 -7.78 14.61 -10.16
N SER A 69 -8.50 15.13 -11.14
CA SER A 69 -8.61 16.58 -11.44
C SER A 69 -9.62 17.29 -10.54
N ALA A 70 -10.69 16.59 -10.14
CA ALA A 70 -11.67 17.05 -9.16
C ALA A 70 -11.06 17.15 -7.75
N GLY A 71 -10.07 16.30 -7.44
CA GLY A 71 -9.12 16.52 -6.35
C GLY A 71 -8.14 17.61 -6.75
N GLY A 72 -8.63 18.85 -6.85
CA GLY A 72 -7.84 20.00 -7.29
C GLY A 72 -6.45 19.99 -6.65
N GLN A 73 -5.45 20.39 -7.42
CA GLN A 73 -4.08 20.63 -6.95
C GLN A 73 -4.13 21.76 -5.92
N ARG A 74 -4.56 21.42 -4.69
CA ARG A 74 -4.61 22.34 -3.57
C ARG A 74 -3.18 22.77 -3.33
N ARG A 75 -2.95 24.08 -3.30
CA ARG A 75 -1.65 24.60 -2.89
C ARG A 75 -1.38 24.06 -1.49
N THR A 76 -0.14 23.62 -1.29
CA THR A 76 0.32 22.78 -0.18
C THR A 76 -0.11 23.17 1.26
N PRO A 77 -0.43 24.43 1.62
CA PRO A 77 -0.81 24.74 3.01
C PRO A 77 -2.23 24.30 3.39
N GLU A 78 -3.21 24.52 2.52
CA GLU A 78 -4.64 24.32 2.84
C GLU A 78 -4.97 22.83 2.89
N ALA A 79 -4.39 22.03 2.00
CA ALA A 79 -4.54 20.58 2.00
C ALA A 79 -4.00 19.92 3.28
N VAL A 80 -2.92 20.47 3.85
CA VAL A 80 -2.33 19.95 5.08
C VAL A 80 -3.22 20.27 6.28
N ILE A 81 -3.83 21.46 6.33
CA ILE A 81 -4.75 21.86 7.40
C ILE A 81 -6.02 21.00 7.36
N ASP A 82 -6.61 20.82 6.17
CA ASP A 82 -7.81 19.99 6.00
C ASP A 82 -7.55 18.53 6.40
N LEU A 83 -6.41 17.97 5.98
CA LEU A 83 -6.04 16.60 6.33
C LEU A 83 -5.82 16.42 7.83
N MET A 84 -5.17 17.39 8.49
CA MET A 84 -4.97 17.38 9.94
C MET A 84 -6.31 17.47 10.70
N ALA A 85 -7.25 18.26 10.20
CA ALA A 85 -8.58 18.35 10.78
C ALA A 85 -9.34 17.01 10.67
N ASP A 86 -9.34 16.39 9.49
CA ASP A 86 -10.06 15.14 9.23
C ASP A 86 -9.51 13.96 10.06
N LEU A 87 -8.18 13.85 10.14
CA LEU A 87 -7.50 12.84 10.96
C LEU A 87 -7.71 13.07 12.45
N SER A 88 -7.85 14.33 12.89
CA SER A 88 -8.16 14.66 14.29
C SER A 88 -9.63 14.43 14.66
N SER A 89 -10.52 14.45 13.67
CA SER A 89 -11.96 14.27 13.86
C SER A 89 -12.39 12.80 13.80
N THR A 90 -11.52 11.89 13.38
CA THR A 90 -11.77 10.44 13.35
C THR A 90 -11.42 9.78 14.69
N ARG A 91 -12.08 10.25 15.76
CA ARG A 91 -12.07 9.62 17.10
C ARG A 91 -13.39 8.94 17.40
#